data_AF-A0A969ID67-F1
#
_entry.id   AF-A0A969ID67-F1
#
_cell.length_a   1.000
_cell.length_b   1.000
_cell.length_c   1.000
_cell.angle_alpha   90.00
_cell.angle_beta   90.00
_cell.angle_gamma   90.00
#
_symmetry.space_group_name_H-M   'P 1'
#
loop_
_entity.id
_entity.type
_entity.pdbx_description
1 polymer ?
#
loop_
_entity_poly.entity_id
_entity_poly.type
_entity_poly.pdbx_seq_one_letter_code
_entity_poly.pdbx_strand_id
1 'polypeptide(L)' 'MSGKHVGTIDLPMQRLAMIKGRHEFTLVPWRPELLRMRGKDIEISVRDRTITMTLARGRTRDLGLSR' A
#
# COMPACT_ATOMS: atom_id res chain seq x y z
N MET A 1 -5.39 -7.13 -2.04
CA MET A 1 -4.01 -7.33 -1.55
C MET A 1 -3.71 -6.29 -0.47
N SER A 2 -2.97 -6.64 0.58
CA SER A 2 -2.52 -5.70 1.61
C SER A 2 -1.01 -5.60 1.65
N GLY A 3 -0.46 -4.40 1.81
CA GLY A 3 0.99 -4.22 1.95
C GLY A 3 1.37 -2.78 2.27
N LYS A 4 2.68 -2.52 2.35
CA LYS A 4 3.22 -1.19 2.60
C LYS A 4 3.91 -0.66 1.36
N HIS A 5 3.68 0.61 1.03
CA HIS A 5 4.49 1.30 0.04
C HIS A 5 5.92 1.46 0.59
N VAL A 6 6.90 0.89 -0.11
CA VAL A 6 8.31 0.87 0.31
C VAL A 6 9.24 1.64 -0.63
N GLY A 7 8.77 2.05 -1.80
CA GLY A 7 9.56 2.83 -2.74
C GLY A 7 8.91 2.95 -4.11
N THR A 8 9.59 3.67 -4.99
CA THR A 8 9.17 3.93 -6.37
C THR A 8 10.23 3.49 -7.35
N ILE A 9 9.80 3.03 -8.52
CA ILE A 9 10.66 2.75 -9.67
C ILE A 9 10.25 3.72 -10.78
N ASP A 10 11.21 4.50 -11.27
CA ASP A 10 11.01 5.40 -12.40
C ASP A 10 11.42 4.70 -13.69
N LEU A 11 10.44 4.45 -14.56
CA LEU A 11 10.66 3.98 -15.93
C LEU A 11 10.46 5.15 -16.90
N PRO A 12 11.02 5.11 -18.12
CA PRO A 12 10.91 6.22 -19.08
C PRO A 12 9.47 6.67 -19.38
N MET A 13 8.49 5.76 -19.30
CA MET A 13 7.08 6.05 -19.63
C MET A 13 6.16 6.16 -18.41
N GLN A 14 6.58 5.66 -17.24
CA GLN A 14 5.73 5.66 -16.05
C GLN A 14 6.53 5.50 -14.76
N ARG A 15 6.01 6.09 -13.69
CA ARG A 15 6.44 5.78 -12.32
C ARG A 15 5.58 4.65 -11.77
N LEU A 16 6.22 3.67 -11.16
CA LEU A 16 5.56 2.57 -10.46
C LEU A 16 5.83 2.67 -8.96
N ALA A 17 4.84 2.33 -8.16
CA ALA A 17 4.99 2.14 -6.72
C ALA A 17 5.27 0.67 -6.43
N MET A 18 6.22 0.42 -5.53
CA MET A 18 6.50 -0.90 -5.00
C MET A 18 5.81 -1.12 -3.66
N ILE A 19 4.97 -2.14 -3.61
CA ILE A 19 4.18 -2.54 -2.45
C ILE A 19 4.77 -3.82 -1.90
N LYS A 20 5.25 -3.78 -0.65
CA LYS A 20 5.75 -4.95 0.07
C LYS A 20 4.58 -5.63 0.80
N GLY A 21 4.20 -6.81 0.34
CA GLY A 21 3.32 -7.73 1.05
C GLY A 21 4.09 -8.56 2.10
N ARG A 22 3.52 -9.69 2.53
CA ARG A 22 4.15 -10.55 3.55
C ARG A 22 5.36 -11.33 3.02
N HIS A 23 5.23 -11.91 1.83
CA HIS A 23 6.28 -12.72 1.18
C HIS A 23 6.50 -12.34 -0.29
N GLU A 24 5.91 -11.23 -0.72
CA GLU A 24 5.88 -10.82 -2.12
C GLU A 24 6.01 -9.31 -2.26
N PHE A 25 6.43 -8.88 -3.45
CA PHE A 25 6.42 -7.49 -3.85
C PHE A 25 5.53 -7.34 -5.08
N THR A 26 4.80 -6.24 -5.14
CA THR A 26 3.92 -5.93 -6.27
C THR A 26 4.18 -4.52 -6.76
N LEU A 27 4.33 -4.39 -8.08
CA LEU A 27 4.41 -3.10 -8.74
C LEU A 27 3.02 -2.67 -9.19
N VAL A 28 2.63 -1.47 -8.78
CA VAL A 28 1.35 -0.86 -9.17
C VAL A 28 1.61 0.53 -9.75
N PRO A 29 0.73 1.05 -10.62
CA PRO A 29 0.83 2.42 -11.09
C PRO A 29 0.97 3.41 -9.93
N TRP A 30 1.91 4.35 -10.06
CA TRP A 30 2.11 5.38 -9.04
C TRP A 30 0.87 6.24 -8.85
N ARG A 31 0.58 6.58 -7.59
CA ARG A 31 -0.46 7.53 -7.22
C ARG A 31 0.06 8.53 -6.19
N PRO A 32 -0.15 9.85 -6.36
CA PRO A 32 0.37 10.86 -5.44
C PRO A 32 -0.06 10.66 -3.97
N GLU A 33 -1.25 10.09 -3.72
CA GLU A 33 -1.75 9.81 -2.37
C GLU A 33 -0.87 8.82 -1.58
N LEU A 34 -0.06 8.00 -2.24
CA LEU A 34 0.87 7.07 -1.58
C LEU A 34 1.93 7.79 -0.73
N LEU A 35 2.24 9.05 -1.04
CA LEU A 35 3.12 9.88 -0.21
C LEU A 35 2.52 10.09 1.18
N ARG A 36 1.20 10.30 1.27
CA ARG A 36 0.47 10.50 2.53
C ARG A 36 0.26 9.19 3.30
N MET A 37 0.37 8.05 2.61
CA MET A 37 0.22 6.71 3.16
C MET A 37 1.57 6.03 3.49
N ARG A 38 2.70 6.73 3.31
CA ARG A 38 4.04 6.16 3.52
C ARG A 38 4.18 5.55 4.92
N GLY A 39 4.66 4.31 4.98
CA GLY A 39 4.86 3.55 6.22
C GLY A 39 3.58 2.96 6.85
N LYS A 40 2.40 3.28 6.32
CA LYS A 40 1.12 2.70 6.74
C LYS A 40 0.80 1.45 5.93
N ASP A 41 0.02 0.56 6.53
CA ASP A 41 -0.57 -0.55 5.80
C ASP A 41 -1.66 -0.01 4.85
N ILE A 42 -1.60 -0.44 3.60
CA ILE A 42 -2.50 -0.04 2.52
C ILE A 42 -3.19 -1.30 2.01
N GLU A 43 -4.48 -1.20 1.78
CA GLU A 43 -5.25 -2.19 1.06
C GLU A 43 -5.43 -1.73 -0.39
N ILE A 44 -5.09 -2.61 -1.31
CA ILE A 44 -5.16 -2.39 -2.75
C ILE A 44 -6.13 -3.40 -3.32
N SER A 45 -7.17 -2.89 -3.97
CA SER A 45 -8.14 -3.70 -4.71
C SER A 45 -8.09 -3.31 -6.18
N VAL A 46 -8.04 -4.31 -7.05
CA VAL A 46 -8.14 -4.13 -8.50
C VAL A 46 -9.43 -4.78 -8.95
N ARG A 47 -10.34 -3.99 -9.52
CA ARG A 47 -11.58 -4.47 -10.14
C ARG A 47 -11.64 -3.92 -11.56
N ASP A 48 -11.75 -4.82 -12.53
CA ASP A 48 -11.65 -4.53 -13.97
C ASP A 48 -10.34 -3.78 -14.31
N ARG A 49 -10.40 -2.46 -14.46
CA ARG A 49 -9.25 -1.55 -14.69
C ARG A 49 -9.11 -0.48 -13.61
N THR A 50 -9.92 -0.57 -12.56
CA THR A 50 -9.95 0.39 -11.47
C THR A 50 -9.09 -0.13 -10.33
N ILE A 51 -8.12 0.68 -9.93
CA ILE A 51 -7.26 0.43 -8.77
C ILE A 51 -7.74 1.33 -7.64
N THR A 52 -8.21 0.73 -6.56
CA THR A 52 -8.58 1.42 -5.33
C THR A 52 -7.50 1.20 -4.29
N MET A 53 -7.02 2.28 -3.68
CA MET A 53 -6.04 2.26 -2.60
C MET A 53 -6.66 2.93 -1.38
N THR A 54 -6.76 2.19 -0.29
CA THR A 54 -7.23 2.71 1.00
C THR A 54 -6.18 2.45 2.05
N LEU A 55 -6.10 3.33 3.05
CA LEU A 55 -5.42 2.94 4.29
C LEU A 55 -6.12 1.68 4.79
N ALA A 56 -5.35 0.63 5.07
CA ALA A 56 -5.90 -0.49 5.80
C ALA A 56 -6.47 0.09 7.10
N ARG A 57 -7.78 -0.09 7.34
CA ARG A 57 -8.36 0.30 8.64
C ARG A 57 -7.47 -0.33 9.68
N GLY A 58 -6.97 0.51 10.60
CA GLY A 58 -6.06 0.05 11.63
C GLY A 58 -6.63 -1.23 12.21
N ARG A 59 -5.84 -2.31 12.25
CA ARG A 59 -5.98 -3.16 13.42
C ARG A 59 -5.72 -2.18 14.56
N THR A 60 -6.77 -1.78 15.26
CA THR A 60 -6.61 -1.34 16.62
C THR A 60 -5.76 -2.46 17.22
N ARG A 61 -4.48 -2.19 17.43
CA ARG A 61 -3.79 -2.90 18.50
C ARG A 61 -4.62 -2.47 19.68
N ASP A 62 -5.54 -3.34 20.12
CA ASP A 62 -5.94 -3.30 21.51
C ASP A 62 -4.61 -3.28 22.25
N LEU A 63 -4.27 -2.10 22.75
CA LEU A 63 -3.32 -1.98 23.82
C LEU A 63 -4.02 -2.74 24.93
N GLY A 64 -3.71 -4.02 25.04
CA GLY A 64 -4.11 -4.85 26.16
C GLY A 64 -3.59 -4.14 27.39
N LEU A 65 -4.46 -3.33 28.00
CA LEU A 65 -4.39 -3.05 29.42
C LEU A 65 -4.69 -4.40 30.07
N SER A 66 -3.64 -5.20 30.23
CA SER A 66 -3.63 -6.27 31.20
C SER A 66 -3.89 -5.60 32.55
N ARG A 67 -5.05 -5.90 33.09
CA ARG A 67 -5.41 -5.58 34.47
C ARG A 67 -4.62 -6.48 35.42
#